data_AF-A0A7V1JEQ9-F1
#
_entry.id   AF-A0A7V1JEQ9-F1
#
_cell.length_a   1.000
_cell.length_b   1.000
_cell.length_c   1.000
_cell.angle_alpha   90.00
_cell.angle_beta   90.00
_cell.angle_gamma   90.00
#
_symmetry.space_group_name_H-M   'P 1'
#
loop_
_entity.id
_entity.type
_entity.pdbx_description
1 polymer ?
#
loop_
_entity_poly.entity_id
_entity_poly.type
_entity_poly.pdbx_seq_one_letter_code
_entity_poly.pdbx_strand_id
1 'polypeptide(L)'
;VSLKANEKGNVASERGNSFNCFLKTHSYEITFDGKKICGNSQRRNESTFLQHGSIYVDYNPAEHLELFEGGSFNSDYFDNITGIKQEMRKTGIHFDSHTLSFKRLSDIMIKSFRDTYNLESKHAVMPI
;
A
#
# COMPACT_ATOMS: atom_id res chain seq x y z
N VAL A 1 5.82 -14.88 -8.69
CA VAL A 1 4.63 -14.05 -8.41
C VAL A 1 4.87 -12.70 -9.08
N SER A 2 4.09 -12.37 -10.11
CA SER A 2 4.29 -11.15 -10.88
C SER A 2 3.34 -10.06 -10.36
N LEU A 3 3.90 -8.95 -9.87
CA LEU A 3 3.15 -7.73 -9.60
C LEU A 3 2.70 -7.15 -10.95
N LYS A 4 1.40 -6.94 -11.13
CA LYS A 4 0.85 -6.32 -12.35
C LYS A 4 0.40 -4.90 -12.02
N ALA A 5 0.80 -3.93 -12.84
CA ALA A 5 0.16 -2.62 -12.87
C ALA A 5 -1.26 -2.79 -13.44
N ASN A 6 -2.26 -2.12 -12.85
CA ASN A 6 -3.64 -2.24 -13.31
C ASN A 6 -3.88 -1.38 -14.55
N GLU A 7 -4.40 -1.97 -15.63
CA GLU A 7 -4.72 -1.27 -16.88
C GLU A 7 -6.07 -0.52 -16.79
N LYS A 8 -6.20 0.54 -17.60
CA LYS A 8 -7.26 1.57 -17.50
C LYS A 8 -8.68 1.00 -17.67
N GLY A 9 -9.46 1.00 -16.57
CA GLY A 9 -10.92 0.91 -16.61
C GLY A 9 -11.54 2.31 -16.52
N ASN A 10 -11.99 2.84 -17.67
CA ASN A 10 -12.68 4.14 -17.74
C ASN A 10 -14.18 3.92 -17.52
N VAL A 11 -14.61 3.85 -16.26
CA VAL A 11 -16.04 3.86 -15.90
C VAL A 11 -16.33 5.17 -15.21
N ALA A 12 -17.00 6.07 -15.94
CA ALA A 12 -17.61 7.26 -15.39
C ALA A 12 -18.79 6.83 -14.50
N SER A 13 -18.66 6.96 -13.19
CA SER A 13 -19.78 6.83 -12.25
C SER A 13 -19.80 8.01 -11.29
N GLU A 14 -21.02 8.36 -10.91
CA GLU A 14 -21.52 9.59 -10.30
C GLU A 14 -20.67 10.16 -9.15
N ARG A 15 -20.65 11.50 -9.07
CA ARG A 15 -19.95 12.30 -8.05
C ARG A 15 -20.63 12.15 -6.68
N GLY A 16 -20.53 10.98 -6.08
CA GLY A 16 -20.64 10.79 -4.64
C GLY A 16 -19.34 11.26 -3.97
N ASN A 17 -19.46 12.05 -2.92
CA ASN A 17 -18.37 12.73 -2.21
C ASN A 17 -17.53 11.76 -1.35
N SER A 18 -16.91 10.75 -1.96
CA SER A 18 -16.00 9.81 -1.28
C SER A 18 -14.62 9.83 -1.96
N PHE A 19 -13.93 10.97 -1.87
CA PHE A 19 -12.49 11.07 -2.12
C PHE A 19 -11.70 10.41 -0.98
N ASN A 20 -12.08 9.20 -0.57
CA ASN A 20 -11.33 8.47 0.42
C ASN A 20 -10.20 7.74 -0.32
N CYS A 21 -8.98 8.25 -0.20
CA CYS A 21 -7.76 7.66 -0.75
C CYS A 21 -7.52 6.22 -0.26
N PHE A 22 -8.29 5.69 0.69
CA PHE A 22 -8.28 4.27 1.08
C PHE A 22 -9.22 3.41 0.22
N LEU A 23 -10.36 3.94 -0.23
CA LEU A 23 -11.47 3.18 -0.84
C LEU A 23 -11.33 2.88 -2.33
N LYS A 24 -10.64 3.72 -3.09
CA LYS A 24 -10.56 3.57 -4.55
C LYS A 24 -9.17 3.08 -4.94
N THR A 25 -9.10 1.93 -5.62
CA THR A 25 -7.86 1.48 -6.25
C THR A 25 -7.50 2.42 -7.38
N HIS A 26 -6.59 3.36 -7.12
CA HIS A 26 -6.05 4.23 -8.16
C HIS A 26 -4.97 3.50 -8.97
N SER A 27 -4.74 3.92 -10.22
CA SER A 27 -3.75 3.32 -11.14
C SER A 27 -2.31 3.30 -10.61
N TYR A 28 -2.04 4.00 -9.51
CA TYR A 28 -0.72 4.12 -8.87
C TYR A 28 -0.64 3.38 -7.53
N GLU A 29 -1.66 2.61 -7.17
CA GLU A 29 -1.65 1.82 -5.94
C GLU A 29 -0.99 0.46 -6.14
N ILE A 30 -0.24 0.06 -5.11
CA ILE A 30 0.32 -1.29 -5.06
C ILE A 30 -0.80 -2.22 -4.65
N THR A 31 -1.12 -3.15 -5.55
CA THR A 31 -2.14 -4.17 -5.32
C THR A 31 -1.52 -5.57 -5.34
N PHE A 32 -2.16 -6.47 -4.62
CA PHE A 32 -1.93 -7.90 -4.70
C PHE A 32 -3.26 -8.57 -4.96
N ASP A 33 -3.35 -9.33 -6.06
CA ASP A 33 -4.58 -10.00 -6.48
C ASP A 33 -5.81 -9.07 -6.53
N GLY A 34 -5.60 -7.86 -7.06
CA GLY A 34 -6.64 -6.82 -7.17
C GLY A 34 -6.98 -6.09 -5.85
N LYS A 35 -6.44 -6.54 -4.70
CA LYS A 35 -6.62 -5.89 -3.40
C LYS A 35 -5.47 -4.95 -3.07
N LYS A 36 -5.78 -3.83 -2.44
CA LYS A 36 -4.82 -2.79 -2.05
C LYS A 36 -3.97 -3.23 -0.86
N ILE A 37 -2.65 -3.03 -0.95
CA ILE A 37 -1.71 -3.29 0.15
C ILE A 37 -0.98 -2.03 0.65
N CYS A 38 -1.35 -0.85 0.17
CA CYS A 38 -0.76 0.40 0.62
C CYS A 38 -1.78 1.54 0.61
N GLY A 39 -1.72 2.43 1.60
CA GLY A 39 -2.39 3.74 1.54
C GLY A 39 -1.38 4.81 1.15
N ASN A 40 -1.63 5.58 0.09
CA ASN A 40 -0.75 6.66 -0.34
C ASN A 40 -1.45 8.02 -0.23
N SER A 41 -0.68 9.04 0.12
CA SER A 41 -1.09 10.44 0.09
C SER A 41 0.02 11.28 -0.53
N GLN A 42 -0.38 12.37 -1.16
CA GLN A 42 0.56 13.31 -1.75
C GLN A 42 0.14 14.76 -1.48
N ARG A 43 1.13 15.61 -1.27
CA ARG A 43 0.97 17.07 -1.27
C ARG A 43 1.88 17.67 -2.32
N ARG A 44 1.36 18.59 -3.12
CA ARG A 44 2.11 19.29 -4.18
C ARG A 44 1.98 20.79 -3.98
N ASN A 45 3.11 21.48 -4.09
CA ASN A 45 3.20 22.93 -4.19
C ASN A 45 3.89 23.27 -5.53
N GLU A 46 4.10 24.55 -5.83
CA GLU A 46 4.64 25.01 -7.13
C GLU A 46 6.01 24.40 -7.49
N SER A 47 6.88 24.19 -6.51
CA SER A 47 8.26 23.72 -6.72
C SER A 47 8.58 22.36 -6.08
N THR A 48 7.64 21.78 -5.33
CA THR A 48 7.90 20.58 -4.53
C THR A 48 6.71 19.64 -4.50
N PHE A 49 6.99 18.36 -4.34
CA PHE A 49 5.98 17.37 -3.99
C PHE A 49 6.49 16.48 -2.86
N LEU A 50 5.58 16.09 -1.98
CA LEU A 50 5.80 15.11 -0.93
C LEU A 50 4.81 13.96 -1.16
N GLN A 51 5.34 12.76 -1.33
CA GLN A 51 4.54 11.54 -1.35
C GLN A 51 4.91 10.69 -0.13
N HIS A 52 3.91 10.25 0.60
CA HIS A 52 4.07 9.38 1.76
C HIS A 52 2.94 8.35 1.79
N GLY A 53 3.14 7.26 2.52
CA GLY A 53 2.14 6.21 2.60
C GLY A 53 2.49 5.12 3.59
N SER A 54 1.51 4.29 3.88
CA SER A 54 1.66 3.06 4.65
C SER A 54 1.66 1.86 3.71
N ILE A 55 2.43 0.83 4.07
CA ILE A 55 2.38 -0.49 3.43
C ILE A 55 1.86 -1.46 4.47
N TYR A 56 0.81 -2.20 4.13
CA TYR A 56 0.15 -3.16 4.98
C TYR A 56 0.88 -4.49 4.96
N VAL A 57 1.62 -4.78 6.02
CA VAL A 57 2.40 -6.03 6.13
C VAL A 57 1.55 -7.16 6.71
N ASP A 58 0.95 -6.93 7.87
CA ASP A 58 0.12 -7.91 8.59
C ASP A 58 -1.19 -7.24 9.00
N TYR A 59 -2.05 -7.03 8.02
CA TYR A 59 -3.27 -6.23 8.20
C TYR A 59 -4.48 -7.12 8.44
N ASN A 60 -5.12 -6.93 9.59
CA ASN A 60 -6.37 -7.59 9.94
C ASN A 60 -7.52 -6.57 9.91
N PRO A 61 -8.46 -6.69 8.95
CA PRO A 61 -9.67 -5.86 8.91
C PRO A 61 -10.47 -5.80 10.21
N ALA A 62 -10.60 -6.92 10.92
CA ALA A 62 -11.39 -6.99 12.14
C ALA A 62 -10.75 -6.15 13.26
N GLU A 63 -9.44 -6.28 13.47
CA GLU A 63 -8.69 -5.46 14.43
C GLU A 63 -8.75 -3.97 14.09
N HIS A 64 -8.74 -3.61 12.80
CA HIS A 64 -8.86 -2.22 12.39
C HIS A 64 -10.24 -1.63 12.72
N LEU A 65 -11.30 -2.41 12.55
CA LEU A 65 -12.67 -1.99 12.90
C LEU A 65 -12.83 -1.73 14.40
N GLU A 66 -12.19 -2.54 15.23
CA GLU A 66 -12.24 -2.40 16.70
C GLU A 66 -11.63 -1.08 17.21
N LEU A 67 -10.82 -0.38 16.42
CA LEU A 67 -10.22 0.90 16.80
C LEU A 67 -11.21 2.09 16.79
N PHE A 68 -12.40 1.91 16.21
CA PHE A 68 -13.36 3.00 16.04
C PHE A 68 -14.68 2.71 16.77
N GLU A 69 -15.12 3.65 17.59
CA GLU A 69 -16.45 3.60 18.22
C GLU A 69 -17.48 4.28 17.32
N GLY A 70 -18.64 3.64 17.13
CA GLY A 70 -19.78 4.23 16.44
C GLY A 70 -19.57 4.44 14.94
N GLY A 71 -20.18 3.58 14.12
CA GLY A 71 -20.25 3.75 12.67
C GLY A 71 -20.89 2.55 11.98
N SER A 72 -21.67 2.78 10.92
CA SER A 72 -22.01 1.71 9.98
C SER A 72 -20.87 1.59 8.98
N PHE A 73 -19.90 0.75 9.29
CA PHE A 73 -18.90 0.40 8.29
C PHE A 73 -19.57 -0.51 7.26
N ASN A 74 -19.50 -0.13 5.99
CA ASN A 74 -19.82 -1.07 4.93
C ASN A 74 -18.79 -2.19 5.03
N SER A 75 -19.23 -3.44 5.22
CA SER A 75 -18.36 -4.63 5.26
C SER A 75 -17.44 -4.69 4.05
N ASP A 76 -17.94 -4.21 2.90
CA ASP A 76 -17.25 -4.22 1.61
C ASP A 76 -16.04 -3.25 1.57
N TYR A 77 -15.91 -2.36 2.58
CA TYR A 77 -14.75 -1.47 2.75
C TYR A 77 -13.44 -2.28 2.79
N PHE A 78 -13.46 -3.41 3.50
CA PHE A 78 -12.27 -4.20 3.75
C PHE A 78 -12.02 -5.28 2.70
N ASP A 79 -13.00 -5.58 1.85
CA ASP A 79 -12.84 -6.57 0.79
C ASP A 79 -11.75 -6.20 -0.21
N ASN A 80 -11.54 -4.89 -0.37
CA ASN A 80 -10.58 -4.30 -1.30
C ASN A 80 -9.23 -3.97 -0.65
N ILE A 81 -9.04 -4.22 0.65
CA ILE A 81 -7.80 -3.92 1.38
C ILE A 81 -7.24 -5.20 1.99
N THR A 82 -5.94 -5.41 1.88
CA THR A 82 -5.27 -6.58 2.44
C THR A 82 -3.85 -6.27 2.89
N GLY A 83 -3.21 -7.23 3.55
CA GLY A 83 -1.80 -7.17 3.91
C GLY A 83 -0.98 -8.21 3.15
N ILE A 84 0.33 -7.95 3.06
CA ILE A 84 1.28 -8.82 2.37
C ILE A 84 1.21 -10.25 2.93
N LYS A 85 1.20 -10.43 4.26
CA LYS A 85 1.14 -11.76 4.88
C LYS A 85 -0.17 -12.50 4.57
N GLN A 86 -1.30 -11.79 4.55
CA GLN A 86 -2.62 -12.34 4.27
C GLN A 86 -2.65 -12.95 2.87
N GLU A 87 -2.18 -12.20 1.88
CA GLU A 87 -2.17 -12.68 0.50
C GLU A 87 -1.10 -13.76 0.24
N MET A 88 0.07 -13.62 0.84
CA MET A 88 1.12 -14.65 0.76
C MET A 88 0.65 -16.01 1.28
N ARG A 89 -0.06 -16.04 2.42
CA ARG A 89 -0.65 -17.27 2.97
C ARG A 89 -1.59 -17.96 1.98
N LYS A 90 -2.38 -17.19 1.21
CA LYS A 90 -3.28 -17.75 0.18
C LYS A 90 -2.52 -18.41 -0.97
N THR A 91 -1.36 -17.87 -1.32
CA THR A 91 -0.52 -18.43 -2.39
C THR A 91 0.25 -19.70 -2.00
N GLY A 92 0.15 -20.13 -0.74
CA GLY A 92 0.87 -21.30 -0.23
C GLY A 92 2.38 -21.11 -0.11
N ILE A 93 2.89 -19.88 -0.24
CA ILE A 93 4.31 -19.60 -0.08
C ILE A 93 4.61 -19.43 1.40
N HIS A 94 5.49 -20.30 1.93
CA HIS A 94 5.89 -20.28 3.32
C HIS A 94 6.99 -19.24 3.54
N PHE A 95 6.78 -18.35 4.51
CA PHE A 95 7.75 -17.31 4.87
C PHE A 95 7.93 -17.30 6.38
N ASP A 96 9.16 -17.05 6.81
CA ASP A 96 9.50 -16.82 8.20
C ASP A 96 9.62 -15.31 8.51
N SER A 97 9.82 -14.98 9.79
CA SER A 97 10.03 -13.60 10.24
C SER A 97 11.24 -12.91 9.59
N HIS A 98 12.22 -13.68 9.11
CA HIS A 98 13.39 -13.14 8.41
C HIS A 98 13.03 -12.69 6.99
N THR A 99 12.13 -13.42 6.32
CA THR A 99 11.78 -13.15 4.92
C THR A 99 10.99 -11.85 4.75
N LEU A 100 10.15 -11.50 5.73
CA LEU A 100 9.35 -10.26 5.72
C LEU A 100 9.62 -9.40 6.98
N SER A 101 10.89 -9.11 7.24
CA SER A 101 11.29 -8.17 8.30
C SER A 101 11.20 -6.71 7.83
N PHE A 102 11.02 -5.77 8.77
CA PHE A 102 11.04 -4.33 8.49
C PHE A 102 12.33 -3.90 7.78
N LYS A 103 13.47 -4.42 8.23
CA LYS A 103 14.78 -4.16 7.61
C LYS A 103 14.79 -4.62 6.16
N ARG A 104 14.35 -5.86 5.89
CA ARG A 104 14.34 -6.40 4.53
C ARG A 104 13.43 -5.60 3.61
N LEU A 105 12.23 -5.26 4.07
CA LEU A 105 11.29 -4.44 3.30
C LEU A 105 11.89 -3.06 3.02
N SER A 106 12.48 -2.41 4.03
CA SER A 106 13.17 -1.13 3.88
C SER A 106 14.32 -1.20 2.86
N ASP A 107 15.18 -2.22 2.95
CA ASP A 107 16.30 -2.42 2.04
C ASP A 107 15.83 -2.61 0.59
N ILE A 108 14.76 -3.39 0.39
CA ILE A 108 14.14 -3.59 -0.94
C ILE A 108 13.56 -2.27 -1.46
N MET A 109 12.83 -1.52 -0.62
CA MET A 109 12.26 -0.23 -1.02
C MET A 109 13.34 0.77 -1.42
N ILE A 110 14.41 0.90 -0.64
CA ILE A 110 15.55 1.76 -0.96
C ILE A 110 16.17 1.36 -2.31
N LYS A 111 16.40 0.07 -2.53
CA LYS A 111 16.93 -0.44 -3.79
C LYS A 111 15.99 -0.09 -4.96
N SER A 112 14.70 -0.36 -4.83
CA SER A 112 13.70 -0.09 -5.87
C SER A 112 13.62 1.40 -6.23
N PHE A 113 13.69 2.30 -5.23
CA PHE A 113 13.72 3.74 -5.49
C PHE A 113 14.98 4.16 -6.23
N ARG A 114 16.15 3.63 -5.85
CA ARG A 114 17.42 3.90 -6.55
C ARG A 114 17.35 3.46 -8.00
N ASP A 115 16.90 2.24 -8.24
CA ASP A 115 16.81 1.68 -9.59
C ASP A 115 15.79 2.46 -10.45
N THR A 116 14.61 2.77 -9.90
CA THR A 116 13.51 3.41 -10.63
C THR A 116 13.83 4.84 -11.03
N TYR A 117 14.49 5.59 -10.13
CA TYR A 117 14.79 7.01 -10.33
C TYR A 117 16.26 7.26 -10.71
N ASN A 118 17.04 6.19 -10.93
CA ASN A 118 18.47 6.25 -11.21
C ASN A 118 19.23 7.14 -10.21
N LEU A 119 18.99 6.92 -8.91
CA LEU A 119 19.57 7.71 -7.82
C LEU A 119 20.88 7.11 -7.31
N GLU A 120 21.89 7.96 -7.18
CA GLU A 120 23.14 7.61 -6.51
C GLU A 120 22.95 7.50 -5.00
N SER A 121 23.48 6.44 -4.39
CA SER A 121 23.42 6.28 -2.94
C SER A 121 24.43 7.19 -2.24
N LYS A 122 23.96 8.17 -1.49
CA LYS A 122 24.73 8.72 -0.37
C LYS A 122 24.41 7.88 0.86
N HIS A 123 25.43 7.35 1.54
CA HIS A 123 25.25 6.74 2.85
C HIS A 123 24.76 7.83 3.82
N ALA A 124 23.45 7.89 4.04
CA ALA A 124 22.89 8.69 5.11
C ALA A 124 22.98 7.86 6.39
N VAL A 125 23.80 8.29 7.34
CA VAL A 125 23.71 7.80 8.72
C VAL A 125 22.41 8.37 9.27
N MET A 126 21.42 7.52 9.54
CA MET A 126 20.22 7.98 10.23
C MET A 126 20.60 8.28 11.68
N PRO A 127 20.33 9.50 12.19
CA PRO A 127 20.42 9.74 13.62
C PRO A 127 19.38 8.84 14.30
N ILE A 128 19.88 8.01 15.23
CA ILE A 128 19.08 7.19 16.13
C ILE A 128 18.49 8.08 17.22
#